data_AF-A0A6P9DUX1-F1
#
_entry.id   AF-A0A6P9DUX1-F1
#
_cell.length_a   1.000
_cell.length_b   1.000
_cell.length_c   1.000
_cell.angle_alpha   90.00
_cell.angle_beta   90.00
_cell.angle_gamma   90.00
#
_symmetry.space_group_name_H-M   'P 1'
#
loop_
_entity.id
_entity.type
_entity.pdbx_description
1 polymer ?
#
loop_
_entity_poly.entity_id
_entity_poly.type
_entity_poly.pdbx_seq_one_letter_code
_entity_poly.pdbx_strand_id
1 'polypeptide(L)'
;MATCDRNKYGHMWGSWCSNEVKGDSGMGLWKSVRMGWGEFVKHVKYKVGDGSRILFWHDYWCGELTPKNDFPSLFQIARLQDASVADSLSFLSNSMHWSVDFVRNVNDWEVTVISDFLRRLYELKIVQGSVDSLSWIHERNSRFSVHSYYHVLTCQGVCDFPWKSIWKVKVTNKAGYFLGDAKAGC
;
A
#
# COMPACT_ATOMS: atom_id res chain seq x y z
N MET A 1 -5.06 -10.12 26.70
CA MET A 1 -5.91 -9.16 25.97
C MET A 1 -5.15 -7.86 25.84
N ALA A 2 -4.49 -7.66 24.70
CA ALA A 2 -3.84 -6.38 24.39
C ALA A 2 -4.77 -5.62 23.45
N THR A 3 -5.54 -4.68 23.99
CA THR A 3 -6.29 -3.71 23.17
C THR A 3 -5.29 -2.67 22.66
N CYS A 4 -5.00 -2.71 21.36
CA CYS A 4 -4.25 -1.64 20.71
C CYS A 4 -5.10 -0.36 20.75
N ASP A 5 -4.61 0.63 21.49
CA ASP A 5 -5.28 1.91 21.71
C ASP A 5 -5.42 2.68 20.39
N ARG A 6 -6.68 2.85 19.94
CA ARG A 6 -7.08 3.49 18.69
C ARG A 6 -6.82 5.00 18.66
N ASN A 7 -6.50 5.63 19.79
CA ASN A 7 -6.45 7.10 19.88
C ASN A 7 -5.08 7.73 19.64
N LYS A 8 -4.03 6.95 19.35
CA LYS A 8 -2.68 7.48 19.10
C LYS A 8 -2.37 7.75 17.62
N TYR A 9 -3.24 7.32 16.70
CA TYR A 9 -3.02 7.41 15.26
C TYR A 9 -4.14 8.25 14.64
N GLY A 10 -3.83 9.51 14.33
CA GLY A 10 -4.81 10.43 13.75
C GLY A 10 -5.37 9.90 12.44
N HIS A 11 -6.67 9.63 12.41
CA HIS A 11 -7.65 9.51 11.31
C HIS A 11 -7.28 8.94 9.92
N MET A 12 -6.04 8.50 9.69
CA MET A 12 -5.57 7.84 8.48
C MET A 12 -4.99 6.50 8.88
N TRP A 13 -5.79 5.45 8.72
CA TRP A 13 -5.32 4.08 8.80
C TRP A 13 -4.21 3.85 7.76
N GLY A 14 -3.16 3.11 8.14
CA GLY A 14 -2.02 2.80 7.27
C GLY A 14 -0.92 3.86 7.28
N SER A 15 -0.01 3.77 8.26
CA SER A 15 1.22 4.56 8.38
C SER A 15 2.24 4.20 7.27
N TRP A 16 1.79 4.29 6.01
CA TRP A 16 2.57 4.11 4.79
C TRP A 16 3.50 5.31 4.54
N CYS A 17 3.29 6.42 5.24
CA CYS A 17 4.10 7.62 5.16
C CYS A 17 4.54 8.06 6.57
N SER A 18 5.84 8.33 6.77
CA SER A 18 6.41 8.85 8.03
C SER A 18 5.89 10.25 8.39
N ASN A 19 5.58 10.50 9.67
CA ASN A 19 5.04 11.78 10.18
C ASN A 19 5.76 13.02 9.61
N GLU A 20 5.01 14.13 9.45
CA GLU A 20 5.57 15.40 8.99
C GLU A 20 6.74 15.83 9.87
N VAL A 21 7.94 15.91 9.27
CA VAL A 21 9.05 16.62 9.88
C VAL A 21 8.75 18.11 9.74
N LYS A 22 8.44 18.78 10.84
CA LYS A 22 8.34 20.25 10.90
C LYS A 22 9.74 20.83 10.67
N GLY A 23 10.10 21.02 9.41
CA GLY A 23 11.31 21.70 8.98
C GLY A 23 11.02 22.52 7.72
N ASP A 24 11.52 23.75 7.69
CA ASP A 24 11.30 24.74 6.61
C ASP A 24 12.06 24.44 5.31
N SER A 25 12.51 23.21 5.11
CA SER A 25 13.46 22.87 4.04
C SER A 25 12.89 21.78 3.13
N GLY A 26 12.31 22.24 2.01
CA GLY A 26 12.04 21.42 0.82
C GLY A 26 10.69 20.69 0.82
N MET A 27 9.83 21.02 -0.16
CA MET A 27 8.68 20.18 -0.50
C MET A 27 9.17 18.88 -1.15
N GLY A 28 9.55 17.89 -0.33
CA GLY A 28 9.99 16.59 -0.83
C GLY A 28 8.88 15.89 -1.64
N LEU A 29 9.27 15.09 -2.62
CA LEU A 29 8.38 14.23 -3.43
C LEU A 29 7.33 13.52 -2.56
N TRP A 30 7.75 12.94 -1.43
CA TRP A 30 6.87 12.23 -0.50
C TRP A 30 5.86 13.11 0.23
N LYS A 31 6.19 14.37 0.51
CA LYS A 31 5.21 15.34 1.05
C LYS A 31 4.06 15.55 0.06
N SER A 32 4.38 15.51 -1.22
CA SER A 32 3.40 15.76 -2.28
C SER A 32 2.61 14.51 -2.68
N VAL A 33 3.26 13.35 -2.70
CA VAL A 33 2.55 12.06 -2.77
C VAL A 33 1.58 11.92 -1.61
N ARG A 34 1.96 12.35 -0.40
CA ARG A 34 1.07 12.41 0.78
C ARG A 34 -0.11 13.36 0.57
N MET A 35 0.12 14.57 0.05
CA MET A 35 -0.97 15.49 -0.26
C MET A 35 -1.94 14.92 -1.31
N GLY A 36 -1.43 14.14 -2.26
CA GLY A 36 -2.21 13.42 -3.27
C GLY A 36 -2.54 11.97 -2.92
N TRP A 37 -2.48 11.58 -1.65
CA TRP A 37 -2.52 10.16 -1.28
C TRP A 37 -3.76 9.43 -1.79
N GLY A 38 -4.92 10.09 -1.75
CA GLY A 38 -6.18 9.53 -2.24
C GLY A 38 -6.18 9.19 -3.73
N GLU A 39 -5.37 9.87 -4.55
CA GLU A 39 -5.20 9.53 -5.96
C GLU A 39 -4.08 8.51 -6.16
N PHE A 40 -2.96 8.71 -5.46
CA PHE A 40 -1.82 7.79 -5.50
C PHE A 40 -2.22 6.36 -5.13
N VAL A 41 -3.06 6.19 -4.10
CA VAL A 41 -3.44 4.86 -3.58
C VAL A 41 -4.23 4.03 -4.61
N LYS A 42 -4.90 4.68 -5.58
CA LYS A 42 -5.62 3.99 -6.66
C LYS A 42 -4.69 3.32 -7.66
N HIS A 43 -3.39 3.62 -7.61
CA HIS A 43 -2.39 3.16 -8.55
C HIS A 43 -1.34 2.23 -7.93
N VAL A 44 -1.54 1.87 -6.66
CA VAL A 44 -0.72 0.88 -5.96
C VAL A 44 -1.51 -0.38 -5.67
N LYS A 45 -0.80 -1.50 -5.72
CA LYS A 45 -1.23 -2.78 -5.18
C LYS A 45 -0.42 -3.02 -3.91
N TYR A 46 -1.05 -3.62 -2.92
CA TYR A 46 -0.44 -3.95 -1.66
C TYR A 46 0.11 -5.37 -1.73
N LYS A 47 1.36 -5.54 -1.33
CA LYS A 47 1.99 -6.84 -1.17
C LYS A 47 2.03 -7.16 0.32
N VAL A 48 1.28 -8.20 0.69
CA VAL A 48 1.17 -8.65 2.07
C VAL A 48 2.51 -9.21 2.56
N GLY A 49 2.96 -8.69 3.70
CA GLY A 49 3.99 -9.29 4.53
C GLY A 49 3.41 -9.68 5.88
N ASP A 50 3.45 -8.77 6.84
CA ASP A 50 2.86 -8.98 8.18
C ASP A 50 1.35 -8.72 8.22
N GLY A 51 0.80 -8.07 7.20
CA GLY A 51 -0.63 -7.78 7.04
C GLY A 51 -1.17 -6.70 7.96
N SER A 52 -0.33 -6.07 8.79
CA SER A 52 -0.75 -5.13 9.83
C SER A 52 -1.21 -3.77 9.29
N ARG A 53 -0.81 -3.43 8.05
CA ARG A 53 -1.10 -2.12 7.43
C ARG A 53 -2.08 -2.19 6.27
N ILE A 54 -2.58 -3.39 5.98
CA ILE A 54 -3.44 -3.68 4.84
C ILE A 54 -4.82 -4.04 5.35
N LEU A 55 -5.84 -3.28 4.96
CA LEU A 55 -7.24 -3.58 5.23
C LEU A 55 -7.68 -4.74 4.35
N PHE A 56 -8.10 -5.83 4.99
CA PHE A 56 -8.47 -7.08 4.35
C PHE A 56 -9.51 -6.85 3.24
N TRP A 57 -10.58 -6.11 3.51
CA TRP A 57 -11.66 -5.94 2.54
C TRP A 57 -11.48 -4.76 1.59
N HIS A 58 -10.74 -3.74 2.01
CA HIS A 58 -10.73 -2.42 1.37
C HIS A 58 -9.50 -2.14 0.52
N ASP A 59 -8.38 -2.81 0.79
CA ASP A 59 -7.15 -2.58 0.06
C ASP A 59 -6.98 -3.53 -1.12
N TYR A 60 -6.21 -3.07 -2.10
CA TYR A 60 -5.94 -3.83 -3.31
C TYR A 60 -4.75 -4.78 -3.10
N TRP A 61 -4.95 -5.94 -2.48
CA TRP A 61 -3.87 -6.90 -2.17
C TRP A 61 -4.10 -8.33 -2.69
N CYS A 62 -5.35 -8.69 -3.02
CA CYS A 62 -5.76 -10.07 -3.33
C CYS A 62 -6.55 -10.14 -4.66
N GLY A 63 -5.82 -10.17 -5.79
CA GLY A 63 -6.42 -10.29 -7.13
C GLY A 63 -6.28 -9.02 -7.96
N GLU A 64 -7.32 -8.66 -8.71
CA GLU A 64 -7.38 -7.46 -9.59
C GLU A 64 -8.28 -6.32 -9.04
N LEU A 65 -9.15 -6.63 -8.08
CA LEU A 65 -9.94 -5.66 -7.33
C LEU A 65 -9.73 -5.86 -5.81
N THR A 66 -10.31 -4.96 -5.02
CA THR A 66 -10.40 -5.14 -3.56
C THR A 66 -11.29 -6.33 -3.23
N PRO A 67 -11.02 -7.13 -2.18
CA PRO A 67 -11.89 -8.26 -1.82
C PRO A 67 -13.36 -7.90 -1.62
N LYS A 68 -13.67 -6.68 -1.15
CA LYS A 68 -15.03 -6.16 -1.07
C LYS A 68 -15.76 -6.09 -2.42
N ASN A 69 -15.05 -5.73 -3.48
CA ASN A 69 -15.63 -5.57 -4.82
C ASN A 69 -15.74 -6.91 -5.56
N ASP A 70 -14.79 -7.82 -5.34
CA ASP A 70 -14.83 -9.16 -5.94
C ASP A 70 -15.79 -10.11 -5.22
N PHE A 71 -15.96 -9.96 -3.90
CA PHE A 71 -16.80 -10.82 -3.06
C PHE A 71 -17.79 -10.00 -2.20
N PRO A 72 -18.69 -9.21 -2.82
CA PRO A 72 -19.55 -8.27 -2.10
C PRO A 72 -20.53 -8.96 -1.15
N SER A 73 -21.02 -10.16 -1.49
CA SER A 73 -21.91 -10.94 -0.62
C SER A 73 -21.20 -11.38 0.66
N LEU A 74 -19.92 -11.79 0.58
CA LEU A 74 -19.12 -12.16 1.74
C LEU A 74 -18.78 -10.94 2.60
N PHE A 75 -18.45 -9.81 1.98
CA PHE A 75 -18.21 -8.56 2.69
C PHE A 75 -19.43 -8.13 3.53
N GLN A 76 -20.64 -8.22 2.96
CA GLN A 76 -21.88 -7.85 3.66
C GLN A 76 -22.09 -8.63 4.96
N ILE A 77 -21.60 -9.88 5.00
CA ILE A 77 -21.74 -10.74 6.18
C ILE A 77 -20.44 -10.87 6.98
N ALA A 78 -19.36 -10.19 6.59
CA ALA A 78 -18.11 -10.19 7.33
C ALA A 78 -18.33 -9.54 8.70
N ARG A 79 -17.86 -10.21 9.76
CA ARG A 79 -17.97 -9.73 11.14
C ARG A 79 -17.09 -8.50 11.39
N LEU A 80 -15.90 -8.50 10.79
CA LEU A 80 -14.95 -7.39 10.85
C LEU A 80 -14.72 -6.88 9.43
N GLN A 81 -15.49 -5.87 9.03
CA GLN A 81 -15.36 -5.25 7.69
C GLN A 81 -14.08 -4.40 7.58
N ASP A 82 -13.64 -3.80 8.69
CA ASP A 82 -12.42 -3.00 8.77
C ASP A 82 -11.23 -3.81 9.32
N ALA A 83 -11.24 -5.14 9.20
CA ALA A 83 -10.14 -5.98 9.67
C ALA A 83 -8.87 -5.73 8.85
N SER A 84 -7.71 -5.85 9.49
CA SER A 84 -6.43 -5.96 8.77
C SER A 84 -6.22 -7.38 8.26
N VAL A 85 -5.29 -7.56 7.32
CA VAL A 85 -4.89 -8.89 6.87
C VAL A 85 -4.29 -9.70 8.02
N ALA A 86 -3.56 -9.05 8.94
CA ALA A 86 -3.02 -9.68 10.13
C ALA A 86 -4.09 -10.26 11.07
N ASP A 87 -5.29 -9.66 11.10
CA ASP A 87 -6.39 -10.17 11.93
C ASP A 87 -7.00 -11.47 11.38
N SER A 88 -6.88 -11.70 10.06
CA SER A 88 -7.45 -12.86 9.38
C SER A 88 -6.42 -13.91 8.97
N LEU A 89 -5.13 -13.63 9.11
CA LEU A 89 -4.02 -14.49 8.68
C LEU A 89 -3.23 -15.00 9.89
N SER A 90 -3.08 -16.32 9.99
CA SER A 90 -2.17 -16.94 10.96
C SER A 90 -1.26 -17.97 10.29
N PHE A 91 -0.12 -18.24 10.92
CA PHE A 91 0.82 -19.26 10.48
C PHE A 91 0.85 -20.38 11.51
N LEU A 92 0.39 -21.57 11.12
CA LEU A 92 0.41 -22.79 11.93
C LEU A 92 1.40 -23.76 11.28
N SER A 93 2.47 -24.14 11.99
CA SER A 93 3.49 -25.07 11.48
C SER A 93 4.03 -24.68 10.08
N ASN A 94 4.36 -23.40 9.89
CA ASN A 94 4.78 -22.79 8.62
C ASN A 94 3.76 -22.87 7.48
N SER A 95 2.51 -23.21 7.76
CA SER A 95 1.41 -23.20 6.79
C SER A 95 0.50 -22.00 7.02
N MET A 96 0.07 -21.37 5.93
CA MET A 96 -0.86 -20.26 5.96
C MET A 96 -2.26 -20.74 6.33
N HIS A 97 -2.90 -20.07 7.29
CA HIS A 97 -4.26 -20.35 7.71
C HIS A 97 -5.08 -19.06 7.73
N TRP A 98 -6.16 -19.04 6.96
CA TRP A 98 -7.09 -17.92 6.88
C TRP A 98 -8.29 -18.15 7.81
N SER A 99 -8.63 -17.15 8.61
CA SER A 99 -9.82 -17.12 9.46
C SER A 99 -10.62 -15.86 9.16
N VAL A 100 -11.74 -16.02 8.45
CA VAL A 100 -12.64 -14.92 8.12
C VAL A 100 -13.99 -15.22 8.76
N ASP A 101 -14.33 -14.45 9.79
CA ASP A 101 -15.55 -14.65 10.55
C ASP A 101 -16.74 -13.93 9.90
N PHE A 102 -17.88 -14.60 9.90
CA PHE A 102 -19.14 -14.04 9.41
C PHE A 102 -20.13 -13.81 10.57
N VAL A 103 -21.03 -12.84 10.41
CA VAL A 103 -22.07 -12.51 11.41
C VAL A 103 -23.20 -13.55 11.46
N ARG A 104 -23.37 -14.32 10.39
CA ARG A 104 -24.34 -15.40 10.26
C ARG A 104 -23.71 -16.59 9.54
N ASN A 105 -24.41 -17.72 9.60
CA ASN A 105 -24.06 -18.88 8.79
C ASN A 105 -24.16 -18.57 7.29
N VAL A 106 -23.34 -19.28 6.53
CA VAL A 106 -23.28 -19.24 5.07
C VAL A 106 -24.48 -19.98 4.51
N ASN A 107 -25.17 -19.38 3.54
CA ASN A 107 -26.27 -20.05 2.84
C ASN A 107 -25.75 -20.90 1.68
N ASP A 108 -26.55 -21.86 1.20
CA ASP A 108 -26.16 -22.78 0.13
C ASP A 108 -25.70 -22.07 -1.16
N TRP A 109 -26.31 -20.93 -1.51
CA TRP A 109 -25.93 -20.14 -2.68
C TRP A 109 -24.61 -19.34 -2.51
N GLU A 110 -24.11 -19.18 -1.28
CA GLU A 110 -22.84 -18.51 -0.98
C GLU A 110 -21.65 -19.48 -0.93
N VAL A 111 -21.91 -20.80 -0.90
CA VAL A 111 -20.88 -21.83 -0.78
C VAL A 111 -19.88 -21.77 -1.93
N THR A 112 -20.36 -21.58 -3.16
CA THR A 112 -19.49 -21.45 -4.33
C THR A 112 -18.63 -20.20 -4.25
N VAL A 113 -19.20 -19.08 -3.79
CA VAL A 113 -18.49 -17.81 -3.59
C VAL A 113 -17.38 -17.96 -2.54
N ILE A 114 -17.65 -18.66 -1.44
CA ILE A 114 -16.63 -18.96 -0.42
C ILE A 114 -15.53 -19.86 -0.98
N SER A 115 -15.89 -20.87 -1.78
CA SER A 115 -14.90 -21.75 -2.39
C SER A 115 -13.92 -20.97 -3.29
N ASP A 116 -14.45 -20.09 -4.15
CA ASP A 116 -13.62 -19.23 -5.00
C ASP A 116 -12.79 -18.22 -4.21
N PHE A 117 -13.36 -17.68 -3.15
CA PHE A 117 -12.67 -16.76 -2.25
C PHE A 117 -11.49 -17.44 -1.53
N LEU A 118 -11.72 -18.60 -0.91
CA LEU A 118 -10.67 -19.37 -0.24
C LEU A 118 -9.61 -19.81 -1.24
N ARG A 119 -9.99 -20.31 -2.42
CA ARG A 119 -9.05 -20.67 -3.48
C ARG A 119 -8.11 -19.50 -3.79
N ARG A 120 -8.67 -18.29 -3.98
CA ARG A 120 -7.86 -17.10 -4.24
C ARG A 120 -6.92 -16.75 -3.09
N LEU A 121 -7.38 -16.84 -1.85
CA LEU A 121 -6.55 -16.58 -0.68
C LEU A 121 -5.37 -17.57 -0.56
N TYR A 122 -5.61 -18.85 -0.88
CA TYR A 122 -4.60 -19.91 -0.80
C TYR A 122 -3.66 -19.96 -2.02
N GLU A 123 -4.01 -19.32 -3.14
CA GLU A 123 -3.10 -19.11 -4.28
C GLU A 123 -2.01 -18.06 -3.96
N LEU A 124 -2.19 -17.24 -2.91
CA LEU A 124 -1.22 -16.22 -2.52
C LEU A 124 0.04 -16.83 -1.88
N LYS A 125 1.19 -16.30 -2.29
CA LYS A 125 2.50 -16.65 -1.72
C LYS A 125 2.94 -15.55 -0.74
N ILE A 126 2.54 -15.69 0.52
CA ILE A 126 2.93 -14.77 1.60
C ILE A 126 4.12 -15.37 2.35
N VAL A 127 5.18 -14.57 2.50
CA VAL A 127 6.40 -14.98 3.20
C VAL A 127 6.33 -14.48 4.64
N GLN A 128 6.33 -15.41 5.60
CA GLN A 128 6.35 -15.06 7.02
C GLN A 128 7.59 -14.22 7.37
N GLY A 129 7.40 -13.15 8.15
CA GLY A 129 8.47 -12.24 8.56
C GLY A 129 8.84 -11.17 7.52
N SER A 130 8.17 -11.14 6.37
CA SER A 130 8.27 -9.99 5.46
C SER A 130 7.40 -8.83 5.92
N VAL A 131 7.78 -7.61 5.54
CA VAL A 131 7.03 -6.38 5.89
C VAL A 131 6.10 -6.01 4.73
N ASP A 132 4.93 -5.50 5.08
CA ASP A 132 3.96 -4.96 4.12
C ASP A 132 4.62 -3.93 3.20
N SER A 133 4.38 -4.07 1.89
CA SER A 133 4.98 -3.20 0.87
C SER A 133 4.00 -2.80 -0.22
N LEU A 134 4.32 -1.74 -0.95
CA LEU A 134 3.52 -1.26 -2.08
C LEU A 134 4.21 -1.64 -3.39
N SER A 135 3.41 -2.07 -4.37
CA SER A 135 3.80 -2.27 -5.76
C SER A 135 3.06 -1.30 -6.66
N TRP A 136 3.78 -0.73 -7.63
CA TRP A 136 3.19 0.15 -8.63
C TRP A 136 2.50 -0.66 -9.74
N ILE A 137 1.25 -0.34 -10.08
CA ILE A 137 0.46 -1.16 -11.02
C ILE A 137 0.91 -0.95 -12.49
N HIS A 138 1.37 0.26 -12.83
CA HIS A 138 1.58 0.65 -14.24
C HIS A 138 2.94 0.26 -14.82
N GLU A 139 3.85 -0.30 -14.01
CA GLU A 139 5.16 -0.74 -14.48
C GLU A 139 5.31 -2.26 -14.37
N ARG A 140 5.88 -2.88 -15.41
CA ARG A 140 6.11 -4.34 -15.46
C ARG A 140 7.00 -4.88 -14.33
N ASN A 141 7.86 -4.03 -13.76
CA ASN A 141 8.75 -4.39 -12.67
C ASN A 141 8.13 -4.12 -11.28
N SER A 142 6.87 -3.63 -11.23
CA SER A 142 6.17 -3.23 -10.01
C SER A 142 6.87 -2.14 -9.18
N ARG A 143 7.83 -1.43 -9.77
CA ARG A 143 8.57 -0.33 -9.12
C ARG A 143 7.88 0.99 -9.43
N PHE A 144 7.87 1.85 -8.43
CA PHE A 144 7.42 3.21 -8.62
C PHE A 144 8.48 4.03 -9.35
N SER A 145 8.07 4.76 -10.39
CA SER A 145 8.85 5.86 -10.94
C SER A 145 8.03 7.15 -10.97
N VAL A 146 8.72 8.27 -10.75
CA VAL A 146 8.13 9.61 -10.87
C VAL A 146 7.57 9.84 -12.28
N HIS A 147 8.25 9.30 -13.30
CA HIS A 147 7.82 9.42 -14.69
C HIS A 147 6.49 8.71 -14.95
N SER A 148 6.35 7.48 -14.47
CA SER A 148 5.09 6.73 -14.59
C SER A 148 3.95 7.41 -13.85
N TYR A 149 4.20 7.93 -12.64
CA TYR A 149 3.19 8.70 -11.91
C TYR A 149 2.75 9.96 -12.66
N TYR A 150 3.68 10.67 -13.28
CA TYR A 150 3.36 11.82 -14.14
C TYR A 150 2.48 11.43 -15.33
N HIS A 151 2.81 10.32 -15.99
CA HIS A 151 2.04 9.83 -17.12
C HIS A 151 0.59 9.53 -16.70
N VAL A 152 0.40 8.91 -15.54
CA VAL A 152 -0.94 8.64 -14.99
C VAL A 152 -1.73 9.92 -14.73
N LEU A 153 -1.12 10.91 -14.06
CA LEU A 153 -1.78 12.18 -13.75
C LEU A 153 -2.13 13.00 -15.00
N THR A 154 -1.22 13.01 -15.98
CA THR A 154 -1.39 13.78 -17.23
C THR A 154 -2.39 13.13 -18.19
N CYS A 155 -2.41 11.80 -18.30
CA CYS A 155 -3.39 11.08 -19.12
C CYS A 155 -4.82 11.13 -18.58
N GLN A 156 -4.99 11.29 -17.26
CA GLN A 156 -6.31 11.40 -16.63
C GLN A 156 -6.85 12.84 -16.60
N GLY A 157 -6.12 13.81 -17.15
CA GLY A 157 -6.55 15.21 -17.16
C GLY A 157 -6.60 15.86 -15.77
N VAL A 158 -5.88 15.31 -14.78
CA VAL A 158 -5.77 15.88 -13.42
C VAL A 158 -4.81 17.08 -13.47
N CYS A 159 -5.24 18.16 -14.12
CA CYS A 159 -4.45 19.38 -14.29
C CYS A 159 -4.29 20.20 -12.99
N ASP A 160 -5.07 19.89 -11.95
CA ASP A 160 -5.07 20.61 -10.66
C ASP A 160 -4.14 19.99 -9.62
N PHE A 161 -3.46 18.88 -9.94
CA PHE A 161 -2.44 18.36 -9.03
C PHE A 161 -1.31 19.39 -8.91
N PRO A 162 -0.90 19.82 -7.69
CA PRO A 162 0.00 20.95 -7.50
C PRO A 162 1.46 20.57 -7.80
N TRP A 163 1.73 20.05 -9.00
CA TRP A 163 3.03 19.59 -9.46
C TRP A 163 4.08 20.70 -9.36
N LYS A 164 3.69 21.95 -9.61
CA LYS A 164 4.55 23.14 -9.45
C LYS A 164 5.03 23.34 -8.01
N SER A 165 4.28 22.85 -7.01
CA SER A 165 4.65 22.92 -5.60
C SER A 165 5.62 21.80 -5.22
N ILE A 166 5.48 20.61 -5.81
CA ILE A 166 6.39 19.47 -5.60
C ILE A 166 7.81 19.76 -6.09
N TRP A 167 7.90 20.43 -7.23
CA TRP A 167 9.15 20.53 -7.99
C TRP A 167 9.80 21.92 -7.98
N LYS A 168 9.23 22.90 -7.25
CA LYS A 168 9.94 24.14 -6.87
C LYS A 168 10.95 23.94 -5.74
N VAL A 169 11.38 22.71 -5.46
CA VAL A 169 12.59 22.48 -4.68
C VAL A 169 13.74 23.01 -5.52
N LYS A 170 14.30 24.17 -5.14
CA LYS A 170 15.62 24.61 -5.61
C LYS A 170 16.57 23.45 -5.37
N VAL A 171 16.90 22.71 -6.42
CA VAL A 171 18.05 21.82 -6.42
C VAL A 171 19.24 22.76 -6.27
N THR A 172 19.75 22.91 -5.04
CA THR A 172 21.10 23.45 -4.89
C THR A 172 22.01 22.48 -5.61
N ASN A 173 22.46 22.85 -6.81
CA ASN A 173 23.50 22.17 -7.57
C ASN A 173 24.74 22.06 -6.67
N LYS A 174 24.83 21.00 -5.88
CA LYS A 174 26.12 20.50 -5.39
C LYS A 174 26.61 19.46 -6.39
N ALA A 175 26.90 19.94 -7.61
CA ALA A 175 27.96 19.34 -8.41
C ALA A 175 29.28 19.75 -7.74
N GLY A 176 29.70 18.97 -6.73
CA GLY A 176 31.03 19.07 -6.15
C GLY A 176 32.02 18.50 -7.16
N TYR A 177 32.73 19.41 -7.82
CA TYR A 177 33.89 19.17 -8.68
C TYR A 177 34.82 18.08 -8.13
N PHE A 178 35.07 17.03 -8.89
CA PHE A 178 36.28 16.21 -8.76
C PHE A 178 37.22 16.61 -9.91
N LEU A 179 38.04 17.62 -9.64
CA LEU A 179 39.28 17.96 -10.35
C LEU A 179 40.29 18.00 -9.18
N GLY A 180 41.14 17.00 -8.95
CA GLY A 180 42.26 16.58 -9.78
C GLY A 180 43.52 16.99 -9.02
N ASP A 181 44.34 16.03 -8.59
CA ASP A 181 45.75 16.26 -8.29
C ASP A 181 46.52 14.95 -8.52
N ALA A 182 47.01 14.80 -9.75
CA ALA A 182 48.19 14.02 -10.04
C ALA A 182 49.40 14.91 -9.71
N LYS A 183 50.19 14.54 -8.70
CA LYS A 183 51.56 15.05 -8.56
C LYS A 183 52.54 13.97 -8.97
N ALA A 184 53.20 14.23 -10.09
CA ALA A 184 54.46 13.64 -10.47
C ALA A 184 55.61 14.30 -9.70
N GLY A 185 56.63 13.50 -9.36
CA GLY A 185 58.03 13.93 -9.27
C GLY A 185 58.56 14.28 -7.88
N CYS A 186 59.37 13.38 -7.31
CA CYS A 186 60.82 13.51 -7.40
C CYS A 186 61.47 12.12 -7.34
#